data_AF-A0A973EZX7-F1
#
_entry.id   AF-A0A973EZX7-F1
#
_cell.length_a   1.000
_cell.length_b   1.000
_cell.length_c   1.000
_cell.angle_alpha   90.00
_cell.angle_beta   90.00
_cell.angle_gamma   90.00
#
_symmetry.space_group_name_H-M   'P 1'
#
loop_
_entity.id
_entity.type
_entity.pdbx_description
1 polymer ?
#
loop_
_entity_poly.entity_id
_entity_poly.type
_entity_poly.pdbx_seq_one_letter_code
_entity_poly.pdbx_strand_id
1 'polypeptide(L)'
;MKRSLIFVKVILFLILSTSLSAQDWPQYQGPYRNGTSDQKGLLRSWPAGGPQVLWRVDVGAGFGGPVIKDGKVYLLDRDDNTGDILRCFDFSSGKELWRFSYEAPGSVP
;
A
#
# COMPACT_ATOMS: atom_id res chain seq x y z
N MET A 1 29.41 -37.21 -4.20
CA MET A 1 29.89 -35.82 -4.44
C MET A 1 28.85 -34.93 -5.14
N LYS A 2 28.25 -35.31 -6.28
CA LYS A 2 27.24 -34.47 -7.00
C LYS A 2 25.98 -34.11 -6.19
N ARG A 3 25.49 -35.00 -5.31
CA ARG A 3 24.32 -34.75 -4.44
C ARG A 3 24.57 -33.69 -3.34
N SER A 4 25.80 -33.61 -2.83
CA SER A 4 26.20 -32.60 -1.84
C SER A 4 26.28 -31.20 -2.47
N LEU A 5 26.76 -31.10 -3.71
CA LEU A 5 26.76 -29.86 -4.49
C LEU A 5 25.35 -29.33 -4.80
N ILE A 6 24.37 -30.22 -5.00
CA ILE A 6 22.96 -29.82 -5.20
C ILE A 6 22.38 -29.27 -3.89
N PHE A 7 22.62 -29.94 -2.77
CA PHE A 7 22.17 -29.49 -1.45
C PHE A 7 22.73 -28.10 -1.09
N VAL A 8 24.02 -27.87 -1.33
CA VAL A 8 24.66 -26.56 -1.09
C VAL A 8 24.06 -25.48 -1.99
N LYS A 9 23.78 -25.77 -3.27
CA LYS A 9 23.14 -24.81 -4.19
C LYS A 9 21.70 -24.47 -3.79
N VAL A 10 20.92 -25.44 -3.31
CA VAL A 10 19.55 -25.21 -2.83
C VAL A 10 19.56 -24.36 -1.57
N ILE A 11 20.44 -24.65 -0.61
CA ILE A 11 20.61 -23.83 0.60
C ILE A 11 21.04 -22.40 0.23
N LEU A 12 21.96 -22.24 -0.72
CA LEU A 12 22.40 -20.92 -1.20
C LEU A 12 21.27 -20.14 -1.89
N PHE A 13 20.38 -20.81 -2.63
CA PHE A 13 19.21 -20.19 -3.27
C PHE A 13 18.14 -19.76 -2.25
N LEU A 14 17.91 -20.56 -1.20
CA LEU A 14 17.02 -20.21 -0.09
C LEU A 14 17.54 -19.02 0.72
N ILE A 15 18.86 -18.90 0.91
CA ILE A 15 19.47 -17.75 1.61
C ILE A 15 19.42 -16.47 0.76
N LEU A 16 19.42 -16.58 -0.57
CA LEU A 16 19.33 -15.43 -1.49
C LEU A 16 17.91 -14.90 -1.71
N SER A 17 16.90 -15.49 -1.07
CA SER A 17 15.53 -15.00 -1.10
C SER A 17 15.40 -13.80 -0.15
N THR A 18 16.08 -12.70 -0.46
CA THR A 18 15.86 -11.44 0.24
C THR A 18 14.46 -10.95 -0.10
N SER A 19 13.60 -10.84 0.91
CA SER A 19 12.31 -10.19 0.75
C SER A 19 12.55 -8.75 0.30
N LEU A 20 12.25 -8.45 -0.96
CA LEU A 20 12.23 -7.08 -1.46
C LEU A 20 11.08 -6.36 -0.75
N SER A 21 11.37 -5.70 0.37
CA SER A 21 10.38 -4.88 1.06
C SER A 21 10.31 -3.53 0.37
N ALA A 22 9.16 -3.20 -0.19
CA ALA A 22 8.86 -1.81 -0.52
C ALA A 22 8.90 -0.97 0.77
N GLN A 23 9.26 0.31 0.66
CA GLN A 23 9.24 1.24 1.80
C GLN A 23 7.79 1.56 2.15
N ASP A 24 7.45 1.40 3.43
CA ASP A 24 6.14 1.79 3.95
C ASP A 24 5.96 3.31 4.00
N TRP A 25 4.70 3.75 4.05
CA TRP A 25 4.30 5.14 4.28
C TRP A 25 3.34 5.21 5.48
N PRO A 26 3.84 4.99 6.71
CA PRO A 26 3.00 4.64 7.85
C PRO A 26 2.26 5.82 8.50
N GLN A 27 2.53 7.07 8.08
CA GLN A 27 2.01 8.27 8.74
C GLN A 27 1.98 9.48 7.81
N TYR A 28 1.37 10.57 8.27
CA TYR A 28 1.38 11.85 7.57
C TYR A 28 2.81 12.29 7.23
N GLN A 29 3.03 12.65 5.97
CA GLN A 29 4.33 13.01 5.40
C GLN A 29 5.41 11.90 5.44
N GLY A 30 5.00 10.64 5.60
CA GLY A 30 5.86 9.48 5.39
C GLY A 30 6.72 9.10 6.59
N PRO A 31 7.62 8.12 6.43
CA PRO A 31 8.40 7.55 7.53
C PRO A 31 9.26 8.60 8.28
N TYR A 32 9.67 9.66 7.58
CA TYR A 32 10.51 10.74 8.14
C TYR A 32 9.75 12.04 8.41
N ARG A 33 8.42 12.08 8.20
CA ARG A 33 7.57 13.28 8.38
C ARG A 33 8.08 14.53 7.65
N ASN A 34 8.62 14.34 6.46
CA ASN A 34 9.20 15.41 5.64
C ASN A 34 8.62 15.46 4.22
N GLY A 35 7.68 14.54 3.89
CA GLY A 35 7.01 14.51 2.60
C GLY A 35 7.88 14.01 1.46
N THR A 36 9.02 13.37 1.74
CA THR A 36 9.93 12.85 0.70
C THR A 36 9.99 11.32 0.69
N SER A 37 10.29 10.77 -0.49
CA SER A 37 10.54 9.34 -0.70
C SER A 37 11.98 9.13 -1.15
N ASP A 38 12.61 8.05 -0.68
CA ASP A 38 13.95 7.65 -1.12
C ASP A 38 13.93 6.94 -2.48
N GLN A 39 12.75 6.62 -3.03
CA GLN A 39 12.60 5.87 -4.26
C GLN A 39 13.30 6.56 -5.44
N LYS A 40 14.06 5.76 -6.20
CA LYS A 40 14.80 6.19 -7.40
C LYS A 40 14.24 5.52 -8.65
N GLY A 41 14.65 5.98 -9.82
CA GLY A 41 14.24 5.40 -11.10
C GLY A 41 12.78 5.67 -11.50
N LEU A 42 12.13 6.64 -10.84
CA LEU A 42 10.79 7.07 -11.21
C LEU A 42 10.81 7.74 -12.60
N LEU A 43 9.76 7.49 -13.38
CA LEU A 43 9.54 8.16 -14.66
C LEU A 43 9.49 9.68 -14.45
N ARG A 44 10.23 10.42 -15.28
CA ARG A 44 10.21 11.90 -15.28
C ARG A 44 9.15 12.48 -16.21
N SER A 45 8.65 11.68 -17.14
CA SER A 45 7.52 11.99 -18.01
C SER A 45 6.64 10.77 -18.14
N TRP A 46 5.34 10.99 -18.23
CA TRP A 46 4.38 9.92 -18.49
C TRP A 46 4.22 9.70 -20.00
N PRO A 47 3.91 8.46 -20.42
CA PRO A 47 3.46 8.23 -21.79
C PRO A 47 2.10 8.92 -22.01
N ALA A 48 1.68 9.07 -23.28
CA ALA A 48 0.46 9.79 -23.64
C ALA A 48 -0.82 9.27 -22.92
N GLY A 49 -0.88 7.96 -22.62
CA GLY A 49 -1.99 7.35 -21.89
C GLY A 49 -1.84 7.32 -20.36
N GLY A 50 -0.78 7.91 -19.81
CA GLY A 50 -0.46 7.84 -18.38
C GLY A 50 0.16 6.50 -17.95
N PRO A 51 0.58 6.37 -16.68
CA PRO A 51 1.05 5.10 -16.13
C PRO A 51 -0.08 4.06 -16.12
N GLN A 52 0.28 2.79 -16.21
CA GLN A 52 -0.68 1.71 -16.06
C GLN A 52 -1.34 1.79 -14.67
N VAL A 53 -2.67 1.85 -14.65
CA VAL A 53 -3.44 1.73 -13.42
C VAL A 53 -3.47 0.26 -13.01
N LEU A 54 -2.93 -0.06 -11.84
CA LEU A 54 -2.90 -1.44 -11.33
C LEU A 54 -4.27 -1.85 -10.77
N TRP A 55 -4.93 -0.96 -10.02
CA TRP A 55 -6.28 -1.14 -9.51
C TRP A 55 -6.90 0.22 -9.16
N ARG A 56 -8.22 0.24 -9.02
CA ARG A 56 -9.02 1.38 -8.54
C ARG A 56 -10.16 0.83 -7.69
N VAL A 57 -10.51 1.54 -6.63
CA VAL A 57 -11.68 1.28 -5.80
C VAL A 57 -12.46 2.58 -5.60
N ASP A 58 -13.79 2.47 -5.59
CA ASP A 58 -14.65 3.59 -5.23
C ASP A 58 -14.72 3.70 -3.70
N VAL A 59 -14.61 4.92 -3.20
CA VAL A 59 -14.64 5.25 -1.77
C VAL A 59 -15.48 6.50 -1.55
N GLY A 60 -15.93 6.72 -0.32
CA GLY A 60 -16.65 7.93 0.06
C GLY A 60 -15.75 9.18 0.09
N ALA A 61 -16.35 10.32 0.40
CA ALA A 61 -15.62 11.56 0.58
C ALA A 61 -14.76 11.51 1.85
N GLY A 62 -13.62 12.21 1.86
CA GLY A 62 -12.72 12.24 3.01
C GLY A 62 -11.51 13.14 2.80
N PHE A 63 -10.90 13.58 3.90
CA PHE A 63 -9.72 14.45 3.88
C PHE A 63 -8.41 13.69 4.13
N GLY A 64 -8.49 12.43 4.55
CA GLY A 64 -7.35 11.61 4.89
C GLY A 64 -6.66 11.04 3.66
N GLY A 65 -5.34 11.25 3.54
CA GLY A 65 -4.51 10.49 2.60
C GLY A 65 -4.31 9.04 3.06
N PRO A 66 -4.03 8.11 2.14
CA PRO A 66 -3.80 6.71 2.50
C PRO A 66 -2.49 6.53 3.28
N VAL A 67 -2.51 5.62 4.23
CA VAL A 67 -1.34 5.11 4.95
C VAL A 67 -1.01 3.71 4.46
N ILE A 68 0.27 3.41 4.26
CA ILE A 68 0.73 2.10 3.76
C ILE A 68 1.64 1.46 4.80
N LYS A 69 1.30 0.24 5.21
CA LYS A 69 2.10 -0.55 6.15
C LYS A 69 1.93 -2.04 5.88
N ASP A 70 3.04 -2.77 5.76
CA ASP A 70 3.07 -4.23 5.63
C ASP A 70 2.15 -4.77 4.52
N GLY A 71 2.20 -4.13 3.34
CA GLY A 71 1.40 -4.51 2.17
C GLY A 71 -0.09 -4.21 2.30
N LYS A 72 -0.49 -3.31 3.20
CA LYS A 72 -1.88 -2.87 3.38
C LYS A 72 -2.02 -1.37 3.19
N VAL A 73 -3.14 -0.96 2.61
CA VAL A 73 -3.55 0.44 2.46
C VAL A 73 -4.66 0.73 3.46
N TYR A 74 -4.44 1.72 4.32
CA TYR A 74 -5.42 2.19 5.29
C TYR A 74 -5.93 3.56 4.84
N LEU A 75 -7.24 3.72 4.77
CA LEU A 75 -7.87 4.95 4.30
C LEU A 75 -9.07 5.28 5.18
N LEU A 76 -9.23 6.57 5.50
CA LEU A 76 -10.45 7.09 6.11
C LEU A 76 -11.29 7.78 5.04
N ASP A 77 -12.52 7.31 4.89
CA ASP A 77 -13.57 7.96 4.12
C ASP A 77 -14.84 8.08 4.97
N ARG A 78 -15.89 8.64 4.37
CA ARG A 78 -17.18 8.88 5.03
C ARG A 78 -18.34 8.48 4.15
N ASP A 79 -19.34 7.88 4.77
CA ASP A 79 -20.69 7.70 4.23
C ASP A 79 -21.66 8.46 5.13
N ASP A 80 -22.40 9.44 4.62
CA ASP A 80 -23.27 10.28 5.45
C ASP A 80 -24.43 9.52 6.12
N ASN A 81 -24.76 8.30 5.66
CA ASN A 81 -25.74 7.44 6.32
C ASN A 81 -25.14 6.61 7.46
N THR A 82 -23.81 6.47 7.52
CA THR A 82 -23.13 5.60 8.49
C THR A 82 -22.21 6.37 9.44
N GLY A 83 -21.54 7.42 8.96
CA GLY A 83 -20.47 8.13 9.64
C GLY A 83 -19.09 7.86 9.02
N ASP A 84 -18.05 7.93 9.84
CA ASP A 84 -16.68 7.75 9.39
C ASP A 84 -16.36 6.25 9.25
N ILE A 85 -15.56 5.91 8.23
CA ILE A 85 -15.21 4.55 7.89
C ILE A 85 -13.69 4.46 7.73
N LEU A 86 -13.06 3.62 8.55
CA LEU A 86 -11.67 3.18 8.37
C LEU A 86 -11.67 1.90 7.52
N ARG A 87 -11.05 1.97 6.35
CA ARG A 87 -10.90 0.84 5.43
C ARG A 87 -9.48 0.32 5.41
N CYS A 88 -9.35 -0.98 5.19
CA CYS A 88 -8.08 -1.63 4.93
C CYS A 88 -8.16 -2.42 3.64
N PHE A 89 -7.25 -2.14 2.70
CA PHE A 89 -7.14 -2.84 1.42
C PHE A 89 -5.82 -3.59 1.33
N ASP A 90 -5.81 -4.67 0.56
CA ASP A 90 -4.59 -5.31 0.09
C ASP A 90 -3.88 -4.41 -0.93
N PHE A 91 -2.60 -4.12 -0.71
CA PHE A 91 -1.84 -3.19 -1.56
C PHE A 91 -1.68 -3.68 -3.00
N SER A 92 -1.59 -5.00 -3.21
CA SER A 92 -1.31 -5.57 -4.53
C SER A 92 -2.53 -5.61 -5.44
N SER A 93 -3.72 -5.81 -4.85
CA SER A 93 -4.96 -6.07 -5.58
C SER A 93 -6.02 -4.99 -5.43
N GLY A 94 -5.91 -4.13 -4.41
CA GLY A 94 -6.97 -3.18 -4.05
C GLY A 94 -8.18 -3.85 -3.38
N LYS A 95 -8.13 -5.16 -3.09
CA LYS A 95 -9.23 -5.86 -2.42
C LYS A 95 -9.41 -5.33 -0.99
N GLU A 96 -10.63 -4.93 -0.63
CA GLU A 96 -10.97 -4.59 0.75
C GLU A 96 -10.82 -5.85 1.64
N LEU A 97 -9.96 -5.75 2.65
CA LEU A 97 -9.70 -6.82 3.62
C LEU A 97 -10.68 -6.74 4.79
N TRP A 98 -10.92 -5.52 5.28
CA TRP A 98 -11.89 -5.22 6.32
C TRP A 98 -12.20 -3.72 6.32
N ARG A 99 -13.29 -3.36 7.01
CA ARG A 99 -13.61 -1.97 7.35
C ARG A 99 -14.13 -1.90 8.78
N PHE A 100 -13.95 -0.75 9.41
CA PHE A 100 -14.55 -0.39 10.69
C PHE A 100 -15.29 0.94 10.51
N SER A 101 -16.55 0.99 10.90
CA SER A 101 -17.39 2.19 10.80
C SER A 101 -17.94 2.54 12.16
N TYR A 102 -18.09 3.84 12.42
CA TYR A 102 -18.75 4.34 13.61
C TYR A 102 -19.61 5.55 13.27
N GLU A 103 -20.71 5.71 14.02
CA GLU A 103 -21.57 6.87 13.88
C GLU A 103 -20.79 8.13 14.26
N ALA A 104 -20.75 9.08 13.33
CA ALA A 104 -20.07 10.35 13.49
C ALA A 104 -20.98 11.43 12.88
N PRO A 105 -21.46 12.44 13.64
CA PRO A 105 -22.27 13.52 13.08
C PRO A 105 -21.52 14.35 12.02
N GLY A 106 -22.25 14.90 11.05
CA GLY A 106 -21.73 15.84 10.05
C GLY A 106 -21.88 15.35 8.61
N SER A 107 -21.33 16.11 7.68
CA SER A 107 -21.18 15.71 6.27
C SER A 107 -19.87 16.27 5.73
N VAL A 108 -19.33 15.61 4.71
CA VAL A 108 -18.18 16.12 3.95
C VAL A 108 -18.71 16.86 2.71
N PRO A 109 -18.24 18.10 2.43
CA PRO A 109 -18.71 18.89 1.28
C PRO A 109 -18.54 18.23 -0.09
#